data_AF-A0A209D6U1-F1
#
_entry.id   AF-A0A209D6U1-F1
#
_cell.length_a   1.000
_cell.length_b   1.000
_cell.length_c   1.000
_cell.angle_alpha   90.00
_cell.angle_beta   90.00
_cell.angle_gamma   90.00
#
_symmetry.space_group_name_H-M   'P 1'
#
loop_
_entity.id
_entity.type
_entity.pdbx_description
1 polymer ?
#
loop_
_entity_poly.entity_id
_entity_poly.type
_entity_poly.pdbx_seq_one_letter_code
_entity_poly.pdbx_strand_id
1 'polypeptide(L)'
;MQTSAEYTESLRLASTLHESAYLRGIRLNSLEAKVVDRNPDPPYSVVTELSPSVSVGEKSITFDVAYEVKALADEDEVFHISCSFQAGYEHDLGEISLEMASTYGDVIVLATLHPYVRELVHRVSSDLGFPGLFLDNLDSKDLFRLLSEEKIRKGSTEDLA
;
A
#
# COMPACT_ATOMS: atom_id res chain seq x y z
N MET A 1 6.65 -4.44 20.50
CA MET A 1 5.87 -3.58 21.44
C MET A 1 5.83 -2.11 21.01
N GLN A 2 6.81 -1.59 20.26
CA GLN A 2 6.83 -0.19 19.78
C GLN A 2 5.68 0.18 18.80
N THR A 3 5.30 -0.73 17.90
CA THR A 3 4.33 -0.44 16.82
C THR A 3 2.91 -0.06 17.28
N SER A 4 2.45 -0.48 18.47
CA SER A 4 1.07 -0.19 18.89
C SER A 4 0.89 1.23 19.43
N ALA A 5 1.90 1.79 20.10
CA ALA A 5 1.84 3.15 20.61
C ALA A 5 2.04 4.16 19.46
N GLU A 6 2.99 3.88 18.56
CA GLU A 6 3.24 4.65 17.34
C GLU A 6 2.02 4.71 16.43
N TYR A 7 1.34 3.56 16.24
CA TYR A 7 0.10 3.51 15.47
C TYR A 7 -1.02 4.36 16.10
N THR A 8 -1.15 4.33 17.43
CA THR A 8 -2.21 5.10 18.13
C THR A 8 -2.01 6.60 17.96
N GLU A 9 -0.77 7.07 18.10
CA GLU A 9 -0.45 8.49 17.89
C GLU A 9 -0.59 8.89 16.41
N SER A 10 -0.16 8.02 15.50
CA SER A 10 -0.34 8.22 14.05
C SER A 10 -1.82 8.33 13.69
N LEU A 11 -2.67 7.47 14.25
CA LEU A 11 -4.11 7.51 14.05
C LEU A 11 -4.72 8.81 14.60
N ARG A 12 -4.26 9.28 15.77
CA ARG A 12 -4.72 10.57 16.34
C ARG A 12 -4.40 11.74 15.41
N LEU A 13 -3.17 11.80 14.87
CA LEU A 13 -2.76 12.84 13.92
C LEU A 13 -3.56 12.75 12.61
N ALA A 14 -3.68 11.56 12.05
CA ALA A 14 -4.45 11.31 10.82
C ALA A 14 -5.93 11.69 10.99
N SER A 15 -6.52 11.46 12.18
CA SER A 15 -7.92 11.76 12.44
C SER A 15 -8.24 13.25 12.29
N THR A 16 -7.30 14.13 12.66
CA THR A 16 -7.47 15.59 12.51
C THR A 16 -7.67 15.98 11.05
N LEU A 17 -6.88 15.39 10.15
CA LEU A 17 -7.06 15.58 8.71
C LEU A 17 -8.33 14.89 8.21
N HIS A 18 -8.62 13.68 8.69
CA HIS A 18 -9.77 12.88 8.28
C HIS A 18 -11.11 13.60 8.46
N GLU A 19 -11.27 14.38 9.53
CA GLU A 19 -12.49 15.13 9.80
C GLU A 19 -12.83 16.18 8.73
N SER A 20 -11.82 16.63 7.97
CA SER A 20 -11.98 17.65 6.91
C SER A 20 -11.75 17.12 5.50
N ALA A 21 -11.05 16.00 5.37
CA ALA A 21 -10.63 15.47 4.08
C ALA A 21 -11.76 14.71 3.40
N TYR A 22 -11.97 14.95 2.11
CA TYR A 22 -12.94 14.24 1.30
C TYR A 22 -12.31 13.61 0.07
N LEU A 23 -12.59 12.32 -0.14
CA LEU A 23 -12.10 11.55 -1.27
C LEU A 23 -12.75 12.05 -2.57
N ARG A 24 -11.92 12.49 -3.51
CA ARG A 24 -12.35 12.94 -4.85
C ARG A 24 -12.40 11.81 -5.85
N GLY A 25 -11.48 10.87 -5.72
CA GLY A 25 -11.41 9.72 -6.60
C GLY A 25 -10.19 8.86 -6.36
N ILE A 26 -10.28 7.64 -6.86
CA ILE A 26 -9.21 6.66 -6.90
C ILE A 26 -8.97 6.32 -8.36
N ARG A 27 -7.70 6.25 -8.76
CA ARG A 27 -7.28 5.94 -10.12
C ARG A 27 -6.19 4.89 -10.11
N LEU A 28 -6.30 3.90 -11.00
CA LEU A 28 -5.17 3.04 -11.36
C LEU A 28 -4.32 3.78 -12.40
N ASN A 29 -3.07 4.06 -12.06
CA ASN A 29 -2.11 4.75 -12.93
C ASN A 29 -1.36 3.79 -13.84
N SER A 30 -0.90 2.67 -13.28
CA SER A 30 -0.15 1.65 -13.99
C SER A 30 -0.45 0.25 -13.44
N LEU A 31 -0.32 -0.74 -14.32
CA LEU A 31 -0.38 -2.15 -13.99
C LEU A 31 0.58 -2.89 -14.92
N GLU A 32 1.46 -3.67 -14.31
CA GLU A 32 2.28 -4.68 -14.97
C GLU A 32 2.08 -6.00 -14.24
N ALA A 33 1.95 -7.08 -14.99
CA ALA A 33 1.77 -8.41 -14.42
C ALA A 33 2.51 -9.45 -15.26
N LYS A 34 3.15 -10.39 -14.58
CA LYS A 34 3.98 -11.42 -15.18
C LYS A 34 3.77 -12.75 -14.47
N VAL A 35 3.48 -13.78 -15.26
CA VAL A 35 3.60 -15.17 -14.84
C VAL A 35 5.02 -15.61 -15.19
N VAL A 36 5.84 -15.93 -14.18
CA VAL A 36 7.22 -16.37 -14.35
C VAL A 36 7.24 -17.87 -14.63
N ASP A 37 6.50 -18.63 -13.84
CA ASP A 37 6.23 -20.05 -14.07
C ASP A 37 4.72 -20.29 -14.19
N ARG A 38 4.32 -21.02 -15.23
CA ARG A 38 2.91 -21.32 -15.54
C ARG A 38 2.37 -22.53 -14.78
N ASN A 39 3.25 -23.43 -14.32
CA ASN A 39 2.87 -24.64 -13.60
C ASN A 39 3.67 -24.79 -12.30
N PRO A 40 3.69 -23.78 -11.42
CA PRO A 40 4.38 -23.94 -10.15
C PRO A 40 3.61 -24.91 -9.26
N ASP A 41 4.34 -25.69 -8.47
CA ASP A 41 3.73 -26.56 -7.47
C ASP A 41 3.38 -25.72 -6.22
N PRO A 42 2.15 -25.79 -5.69
CA PRO A 42 1.78 -25.14 -4.43
C PRO A 42 2.41 -25.87 -3.22
N PRO A 43 2.51 -25.22 -2.04
CA PRO A 43 1.90 -23.95 -1.65
C PRO A 43 2.71 -22.71 -2.07
N TYR A 44 2.01 -21.58 -2.26
CA TYR A 44 2.63 -20.28 -2.51
C TYR A 44 2.65 -19.43 -1.24
N SER A 45 3.74 -18.71 -1.03
CA SER A 45 3.79 -17.57 -0.12
C SER A 45 3.61 -16.28 -0.91
N VAL A 46 2.92 -15.29 -0.34
CA VAL A 46 2.70 -14.00 -1.00
C VAL A 46 3.44 -12.91 -0.24
N VAL A 47 4.27 -12.17 -0.95
CA VAL A 47 5.00 -11.00 -0.44
C VAL A 47 4.37 -9.76 -1.05
N THR A 48 4.07 -8.77 -0.22
CA THR A 48 3.55 -7.47 -0.65
C THR A 48 4.49 -6.38 -0.17
N GLU A 49 4.92 -5.52 -1.09
CA GLU A 49 5.72 -4.35 -0.79
C GLU A 49 4.97 -3.07 -1.15
N LEU A 50 5.09 -2.05 -0.30
CA LEU A 50 4.39 -0.78 -0.44
C LEU A 50 5.38 0.37 -0.59
N SER A 51 5.04 1.34 -1.44
CA SER A 51 5.79 2.58 -1.58
C SER A 51 4.82 3.74 -1.74
N PRO A 52 4.30 4.28 -0.62
CA PRO A 52 3.44 5.45 -0.62
C PRO A 52 4.27 6.73 -0.80
N SER A 53 3.67 7.70 -1.49
CA SER A 53 4.18 9.06 -1.63
C SER A 53 3.00 10.03 -1.56
N VAL A 54 3.28 11.26 -1.11
CA VAL A 54 2.25 12.27 -0.91
C VAL A 54 2.69 13.61 -1.49
N SER A 55 1.77 14.29 -2.16
CA SER A 55 1.91 15.65 -2.65
C SER A 55 0.81 16.52 -2.04
N VAL A 56 1.19 17.63 -1.40
CA VAL A 56 0.27 18.56 -0.74
C VAL A 56 0.18 19.84 -1.57
N GLY A 57 -1.04 20.20 -1.98
CA GLY A 57 -1.41 21.49 -2.55
C GLY A 57 -2.22 22.32 -1.54
N GLU A 58 -2.66 23.52 -1.93
CA GLU A 58 -3.34 24.47 -1.02
C GLU A 58 -4.64 23.91 -0.41
N LYS A 59 -5.42 23.16 -1.20
CA LYS A 59 -6.69 22.54 -0.77
C LYS A 59 -6.83 21.08 -1.21
N SER A 60 -5.73 20.48 -1.65
CA SER A 60 -5.74 19.17 -2.29
C SER A 60 -4.54 18.35 -1.84
N ILE A 61 -4.76 17.07 -1.59
CA ILE A 61 -3.71 16.13 -1.26
C ILE A 61 -3.80 14.97 -2.23
N THR A 62 -2.69 14.64 -2.86
CA THR A 62 -2.59 13.48 -3.76
C THR A 62 -1.69 12.45 -3.13
N PHE A 63 -2.18 11.22 -3.04
CA PHE A 63 -1.44 10.07 -2.58
C PHE A 63 -1.20 9.14 -3.75
N ASP A 64 0.04 8.82 -4.04
CA ASP A 64 0.41 7.80 -5.02
C ASP A 64 1.05 6.63 -4.27
N VAL A 65 0.47 5.44 -4.41
CA VAL A 65 0.91 4.23 -3.72
C VAL A 65 1.25 3.17 -4.76
N ALA A 66 2.53 2.81 -4.83
CA ALA A 66 2.97 1.65 -5.59
C ALA A 66 2.86 0.40 -4.72
N TYR A 67 2.30 -0.66 -5.31
CA TYR A 67 2.21 -2.00 -4.76
C TYR A 67 3.03 -2.94 -5.63
N GLU A 68 3.86 -3.75 -4.99
CA GLU A 68 4.56 -4.87 -5.61
C GLU A 68 4.12 -6.16 -4.91
N VAL A 69 3.52 -7.08 -5.66
CA VAL A 69 2.97 -8.33 -5.12
C VAL A 69 3.65 -9.49 -5.83
N LYS A 70 4.32 -10.33 -5.06
CA LYS A 70 5.04 -11.51 -5.54
C LYS A 70 4.45 -12.77 -4.92
N ALA A 71 4.21 -13.79 -5.74
CA ALA A 71 3.98 -15.14 -5.25
C ALA A 71 5.27 -15.94 -5.39
N LEU A 72 5.65 -16.65 -4.33
CA LEU A 72 6.86 -17.46 -4.27
C LEU A 72 6.50 -18.93 -4.02
N ALA A 73 7.08 -19.85 -4.79
CA ALA A 73 7.09 -21.28 -4.53
C ALA A 73 8.52 -21.69 -4.16
N ASP A 74 8.73 -22.22 -2.96
CA ASP A 74 10.07 -22.59 -2.46
C ASP A 74 11.15 -21.50 -2.67
N GLU A 75 10.79 -20.24 -2.39
CA GLU A 75 11.61 -19.01 -2.55
C GLU A 75 11.75 -18.49 -3.99
N ASP A 76 11.35 -19.24 -5.01
CA ASP A 76 11.37 -18.80 -6.41
C ASP A 76 10.13 -17.97 -6.74
N GLU A 77 10.33 -16.82 -7.40
CA GLU A 77 9.23 -15.99 -7.91
C GLU A 77 8.52 -16.70 -9.05
N VAL A 78 7.23 -17.02 -8.85
CA VAL A 78 6.40 -17.69 -9.85
C VAL A 78 5.40 -16.75 -10.48
N PHE A 79 5.06 -15.65 -9.80
CA PHE A 79 4.14 -14.64 -10.27
C PHE A 79 4.46 -13.28 -9.66
N HIS A 80 4.28 -12.22 -10.44
CA HIS A 80 4.54 -10.85 -10.00
C HIS A 80 3.52 -9.89 -10.61
N ILE A 81 2.96 -9.02 -9.77
CA ILE A 81 2.18 -7.84 -10.15
C ILE A 81 2.83 -6.59 -9.56
N SER A 82 3.02 -5.59 -10.40
CA SER A 82 3.34 -4.22 -9.98
C SER A 82 2.20 -3.30 -10.40
N CYS A 83 1.67 -2.49 -9.49
CA CYS A 83 0.65 -1.52 -9.82
C CYS A 83 0.79 -0.23 -9.01
N SER A 84 0.30 0.88 -9.56
CA SER A 84 0.30 2.17 -8.89
C SER A 84 -1.12 2.73 -8.85
N PHE A 85 -1.59 3.04 -7.65
CA PHE A 85 -2.85 3.73 -7.42
C PHE A 85 -2.63 5.15 -6.96
N GLN A 86 -3.48 6.05 -7.44
CA GLN A 86 -3.60 7.41 -6.94
C GLN A 86 -4.91 7.58 -6.20
N ALA A 87 -4.87 8.21 -5.02
CA ALA A 87 -6.04 8.71 -4.31
C ALA A 87 -5.94 10.23 -4.15
N GLY A 88 -6.92 10.94 -4.69
CA GLY A 88 -7.02 12.40 -4.54
C GLY A 88 -8.00 12.77 -3.45
N TYR A 89 -7.57 13.64 -2.54
CA TYR A 89 -8.41 14.23 -1.49
C TYR A 89 -8.42 15.75 -1.65
N GLU A 90 -9.51 16.37 -1.25
CA GLU A 90 -9.58 17.81 -1.01
C GLU A 90 -9.83 18.03 0.50
N HIS A 91 -9.51 19.20 1.05
CA HIS A 91 -9.66 19.53 2.47
C HIS A 91 -10.02 21.00 2.70
N ASP A 92 -10.59 21.28 3.88
CA ASP A 92 -10.95 22.63 4.33
C ASP A 92 -10.02 23.20 5.41
N LEU A 93 -8.95 22.48 5.78
CA LEU A 93 -7.93 22.98 6.70
C LEU A 93 -7.10 24.08 6.06
N GLY A 94 -6.71 25.08 6.87
CA GLY A 94 -5.91 26.21 6.41
C GLY A 94 -4.49 25.82 6.02
N GLU A 95 -3.77 25.13 6.90
CA GLU A 95 -2.42 24.60 6.63
C GLU A 95 -2.33 23.14 7.04
N ILE A 96 -1.69 22.33 6.20
CA ILE A 96 -1.40 20.92 6.46
C ILE A 96 0.09 20.70 6.33
N SER A 97 0.71 20.14 7.36
CA SER A 97 2.11 19.75 7.31
C SER A 97 2.29 18.48 6.47
N LEU A 98 3.44 18.36 5.81
CA LEU A 98 3.79 17.15 5.06
C LEU A 98 3.77 15.89 5.94
N GLU A 99 4.17 16.03 7.20
CA GLU A 99 4.10 14.95 8.21
C GLU A 99 2.66 14.49 8.43
N MET A 100 1.72 15.41 8.70
CA MET A 100 0.31 15.07 8.88
C MET A 100 -0.27 14.38 7.66
N ALA A 101 0.03 14.91 6.46
CA ALA A 101 -0.43 14.31 5.21
C ALA A 101 0.17 12.90 5.02
N SER A 102 1.47 12.72 5.26
CA SER A 102 2.13 11.41 5.17
C SER A 102 1.53 10.41 6.16
N THR A 103 1.31 10.80 7.41
CA THR A 103 0.68 9.94 8.43
C THR A 103 -0.74 9.56 8.04
N TYR A 104 -1.51 10.49 7.47
CA TYR A 104 -2.83 10.19 6.93
C TYR A 104 -2.77 9.17 5.79
N GLY A 105 -1.78 9.30 4.90
CA GLY A 105 -1.48 8.34 3.85
C GLY A 105 -1.25 6.94 4.40
N ASP A 106 -0.32 6.83 5.34
CA ASP A 106 0.15 5.57 5.93
C ASP A 106 -0.94 4.85 6.74
N VAL A 107 -1.94 5.56 7.28
CA VAL A 107 -2.99 4.98 8.12
C VAL A 107 -4.32 4.81 7.38
N ILE A 108 -4.81 5.88 6.75
CA ILE A 108 -6.17 5.93 6.21
C ILE A 108 -6.19 5.57 4.72
N VAL A 109 -5.26 6.14 3.95
CA VAL A 109 -5.29 6.01 2.48
C VAL A 109 -4.91 4.58 2.07
N LEU A 110 -3.92 3.97 2.71
CA LEU A 110 -3.58 2.57 2.46
C LEU A 110 -4.78 1.65 2.71
N ALA A 111 -5.50 1.82 3.81
CA ALA A 111 -6.70 1.03 4.11
C ALA A 111 -7.84 1.29 3.11
N THR A 112 -7.90 2.50 2.54
CA THR A 112 -8.85 2.86 1.48
C THR A 112 -8.52 2.17 0.16
N LEU A 113 -7.23 2.10 -0.19
CA LEU A 113 -6.75 1.54 -1.47
C LEU A 113 -6.63 0.01 -1.46
N HIS A 114 -6.28 -0.60 -0.33
CA HIS A 114 -5.98 -2.03 -0.24
C HIS A 114 -7.10 -2.93 -0.81
N PRO A 115 -8.40 -2.70 -0.53
CA PRO A 115 -9.46 -3.51 -1.14
C PRO A 115 -9.45 -3.53 -2.67
N TYR A 116 -9.10 -2.41 -3.32
CA TYR A 116 -8.99 -2.33 -4.78
C TYR A 116 -7.81 -3.14 -5.30
N VAL A 117 -6.68 -3.13 -4.57
CA VAL A 117 -5.50 -3.92 -4.93
C VAL A 117 -5.77 -5.41 -4.75
N ARG A 118 -6.42 -5.81 -3.65
CA ARG A 118 -6.79 -7.21 -3.41
C ARG A 118 -7.62 -7.79 -4.56
N GLU A 119 -8.64 -7.04 -4.99
CA GLU A 119 -9.48 -7.43 -6.12
C GLU A 119 -8.69 -7.45 -7.44
N LEU A 120 -7.85 -6.44 -7.68
CA LEU A 120 -7.01 -6.38 -8.88
C LEU A 120 -6.07 -7.59 -8.98
N VAL A 121 -5.39 -7.95 -7.89
CA VAL A 121 -4.49 -9.10 -7.83
C VAL A 121 -5.24 -10.40 -8.09
N HIS A 122 -6.40 -10.58 -7.46
CA HIS A 122 -7.23 -11.76 -7.66
C HIS A 122 -7.67 -11.91 -9.12
N ARG A 123 -8.15 -10.82 -9.72
CA ARG A 123 -8.61 -10.82 -11.11
C ARG A 123 -7.47 -11.05 -12.09
N VAL A 124 -6.36 -10.31 -11.97
CA VAL A 124 -5.24 -10.39 -12.90
C VAL A 124 -4.53 -11.75 -12.83
N SER A 125 -4.36 -12.33 -11.64
CA SER A 125 -3.80 -13.68 -11.51
C SER A 125 -4.67 -14.71 -12.24
N SER A 126 -5.99 -14.65 -12.03
CA SER A 126 -6.95 -15.52 -12.71
C SER A 126 -6.96 -15.34 -14.23
N ASP A 127 -6.95 -14.09 -14.71
CA ASP A 127 -6.95 -13.74 -16.14
C ASP A 127 -5.68 -14.24 -16.86
N LEU A 128 -4.56 -14.35 -16.14
CA LEU A 128 -3.29 -14.88 -16.65
C LEU A 128 -3.16 -16.41 -16.53
N GLY A 129 -4.21 -17.09 -16.07
CA GLY A 129 -4.21 -18.54 -15.88
C GLY A 129 -3.41 -19.03 -14.68
N PHE A 130 -3.00 -18.12 -13.79
CA PHE A 130 -2.39 -18.46 -12.51
C PHE A 130 -3.50 -18.81 -11.51
N PRO A 131 -3.28 -19.71 -10.54
CA PRO A 131 -4.23 -19.93 -9.46
C PRO A 131 -4.58 -18.60 -8.78
N GLY A 132 -5.87 -18.28 -8.64
CA GLY A 132 -6.30 -16.97 -8.13
C GLY A 132 -5.61 -16.61 -6.82
N LEU A 133 -4.82 -15.54 -6.85
CA LEU A 133 -4.10 -15.05 -5.67
C LEU A 133 -5.03 -14.20 -4.82
N PHE A 134 -5.14 -14.56 -3.55
CA PHE A 134 -5.94 -13.82 -2.58
C PHE A 134 -5.00 -13.14 -1.60
N LEU A 135 -4.92 -11.82 -1.69
CA LEU A 135 -4.27 -11.01 -0.67
C LEU A 135 -5.10 -11.01 0.62
N ASP A 136 -4.41 -11.00 1.76
CA ASP A 136 -5.02 -10.89 3.07
C ASP A 136 -5.85 -9.60 3.19
N ASN A 137 -6.96 -9.69 3.94
CA ASN A 137 -7.78 -8.53 4.25
C ASN A 137 -7.14 -7.76 5.40
N LEU A 138 -6.13 -6.95 5.08
CA LEU A 138 -5.37 -6.16 6.03
C LEU A 138 -6.18 -4.92 6.44
N ASP A 139 -6.27 -4.69 7.75
CA ASP A 139 -6.79 -3.43 8.27
C ASP A 139 -5.72 -2.32 8.25
N SER A 140 -6.08 -1.10 8.65
CA SER A 140 -5.15 0.04 8.68
C SER A 140 -3.94 -0.19 9.60
N LYS A 141 -4.09 -0.99 10.67
CA LYS A 141 -3.01 -1.28 11.62
C LYS A 141 -2.03 -2.28 11.01
N ASP A 142 -2.54 -3.30 10.33
CA ASP A 142 -1.72 -4.29 9.63
C ASP A 142 -0.93 -3.65 8.48
N LEU A 143 -1.56 -2.78 7.69
CA LEU A 143 -0.90 -2.04 6.61
C LEU A 143 0.17 -1.08 7.14
N PHE A 144 -0.12 -0.37 8.22
CA PHE A 144 0.86 0.50 8.88
C PHE A 144 2.07 -0.28 9.39
N ARG A 145 1.84 -1.46 9.98
CA ARG A 145 2.92 -2.34 10.44
C ARG A 145 3.78 -2.80 9.27
N LEU A 146 3.17 -3.27 8.17
CA LEU A 146 3.87 -3.71 6.97
C LEU A 146 4.80 -2.60 6.46
N LEU A 147 4.27 -1.39 6.29
CA LEU A 147 5.06 -0.24 5.85
C LEU A 147 6.20 0.12 6.83
N SER A 148 5.95 0.01 8.14
CA SER A 148 6.96 0.31 9.17
C SER A 148 8.12 -0.70 9.13
N GLU A 149 7.82 -1.98 8.95
CA GLU A 149 8.82 -3.05 8.80
C GLU A 149 9.66 -2.84 7.54
N GLU A 150 9.04 -2.42 6.43
CA GLU A 150 9.75 -2.07 5.20
C GLU A 150 10.69 -0.87 5.35
N LYS A 151 10.23 0.19 6.03
CA LYS A 151 11.06 1.38 6.31
C LYS A 151 12.29 1.00 7.14
N ILE A 152 12.13 0.15 8.15
CA ILE A 152 13.24 -0.36 8.98
C ILE A 152 14.21 -1.18 8.12
N ARG A 153 13.70 -2.11 7.30
CA ARG A 153 14.52 -2.95 6.42
C ARG A 153 15.35 -2.10 5.45
N LYS A 154 14.74 -1.11 4.80
CA LYS A 154 15.43 -0.21 3.84
C LYS A 154 16.47 0.67 4.54
N GLY A 155 16.13 1.28 5.68
CA GLY A 155 17.08 2.09 6.46
C GLY A 155 18.30 1.30 6.94
N SER A 156 18.11 0.05 7.38
CA SER A 156 19.23 -0.83 7.79
C SER A 156 20.14 -1.28 6.64
N THR A 157 19.66 -1.20 5.39
CA THR A 157 20.42 -1.59 4.20
C THR A 157 21.23 -0.41 3.65
N GLU A 158 20.72 0.82 3.78
CA GLU A 158 21.43 2.05 3.39
C GLU A 158 22.59 2.40 4.34
N ASP A 159 22.52 2.00 5.62
CA ASP A 159 23.62 2.18 6.59
C ASP A 159 24.79 1.20 6.40
N LEU A 160 24.67 0.22 5.49
CA LEU A 160 25.67 -0.81 5.20
C LEU A 160 26.34 -0.68 3.81
N ALA A 161 26.01 0.38 3.06
CA ALA A 161 26.57 0.70 1.74
C ALA A 161 27.52 1.90 1.80
#